data_AF-A0A420XRU9-F1
#
_entry.id   AF-A0A420XRU9-F1
#
_cell.length_a   1.000
_cell.length_b   1.000
_cell.length_c   1.000
_cell.angle_alpha   90.00
_cell.angle_beta   90.00
_cell.angle_gamma   90.00
#
_symmetry.space_group_name_H-M   'P 1'
#
loop_
_entity.id
_entity.type
_entity.pdbx_description
1 polymer ?
#
loop_
_entity_poly.entity_id
_entity_poly.type
_entity_poly.pdbx_seq_one_letter_code
_entity_poly.pdbx_strand_id
1 'polypeptide(L)'
;MPTQPNTDQLQRMTDYLRLAIDQVGGTPVRMAATSDLVIQEACIESFLTSARLLIEFLVKHGDRRDFNSSHFGVPRATGPEAERLGAVWDTASQHVVHFSLHRVPANLDELQVIGDLGRWMNSVAHDCLTLAEQFLEHLDAATMPQLAYSLLRARSELDRFSKLL
;
A
#
# COMPACT_ATOMS: atom_id res chain seq x y z
N MET A 1 -22.94 4.89 -13.36
CA MET A 1 -21.52 4.94 -13.80
C MET A 1 -20.83 6.04 -13.00
N PRO A 2 -19.66 5.79 -12.40
CA PRO A 2 -18.92 6.85 -11.73
C PRO A 2 -18.60 7.96 -12.73
N THR A 3 -18.88 9.21 -12.38
CA THR A 3 -18.49 10.39 -13.17
C THR A 3 -16.97 10.45 -13.26
N GLN A 4 -16.43 10.70 -14.46
CA GLN A 4 -14.98 10.89 -14.59
C GLN A 4 -14.51 12.06 -13.71
N PRO A 5 -13.38 11.89 -13.00
CA PRO A 5 -12.84 12.94 -12.16
C PRO A 5 -12.44 14.15 -13.02
N ASN A 6 -12.69 15.36 -12.52
CA ASN A 6 -12.12 16.56 -13.12
C ASN A 6 -10.60 16.66 -12.83
N THR A 7 -9.91 17.58 -13.49
CA THR A 7 -8.44 17.73 -13.38
C THR A 7 -7.96 17.90 -11.93
N ASP A 8 -8.66 18.73 -11.13
CA ASP A 8 -8.28 18.96 -9.73
C ASP A 8 -8.50 17.72 -8.85
N GLN A 9 -9.57 16.96 -9.11
CA GLN A 9 -9.82 15.68 -8.43
C GLN A 9 -8.74 14.67 -8.78
N LEU A 10 -8.38 14.55 -10.06
CA LEU A 10 -7.34 13.64 -10.53
C LEU A 10 -5.98 13.97 -9.91
N GLN A 11 -5.64 15.25 -9.79
CA GLN A 11 -4.42 15.68 -9.12
C GLN A 11 -4.41 15.25 -7.65
N ARG A 12 -5.49 15.51 -6.89
CA ARG A 12 -5.57 15.10 -5.47
C ARG A 12 -5.50 13.59 -5.29
N MET A 13 -6.17 12.82 -6.16
CA MET A 13 -6.10 11.36 -6.16
C MET A 13 -4.66 10.88 -6.41
N THR A 14 -3.96 11.53 -7.35
CA THR A 14 -2.56 11.24 -7.66
C THR A 14 -1.63 11.56 -6.47
N ASP A 15 -1.84 12.69 -5.79
CA ASP A 15 -1.06 13.06 -4.61
C ASP A 15 -1.28 12.07 -3.44
N TYR A 16 -2.50 11.56 -3.27
CA TYR A 16 -2.80 10.50 -2.30
C TYR A 16 -2.08 9.19 -2.63
N LEU A 17 -2.12 8.76 -3.90
CA LEU A 17 -1.38 7.57 -4.34
C LEU A 17 0.12 7.70 -4.12
N ARG A 18 0.66 8.88 -4.44
CA ARG A 18 2.07 9.21 -4.22
C ARG A 18 2.46 9.03 -2.76
N LEU A 19 1.67 9.61 -1.85
CA LEU A 19 1.91 9.49 -0.41
C LEU A 19 1.89 8.03 0.03
N ALA A 20 0.92 7.23 -0.43
CA ALA A 20 0.83 5.83 -0.05
C ALA A 20 2.04 5.00 -0.56
N ILE A 21 2.48 5.22 -1.81
CA ILE A 21 3.69 4.59 -2.38
C ILE A 21 4.94 4.97 -1.58
N ASP A 22 5.08 6.24 -1.24
CA ASP A 22 6.22 6.75 -0.47
C ASP A 22 6.26 6.18 0.95
N GLN A 23 5.11 5.99 1.58
CA GLN A 23 5.01 5.36 2.88
C GLN A 23 5.32 3.86 2.81
N VAL A 24 4.76 3.14 1.84
CA VAL A 24 5.01 1.70 1.69
C VAL A 24 6.47 1.40 1.39
N GLY A 25 7.12 2.15 0.50
CA GLY A 25 8.54 1.93 0.18
C GLY A 25 9.50 2.40 1.26
N GLY A 26 9.25 3.58 1.86
CA GLY A 26 10.21 4.21 2.77
C GLY A 26 10.09 3.77 4.23
N THR A 27 8.92 3.32 4.67
CA THR A 27 8.68 3.05 6.09
C THR A 27 9.40 1.83 6.65
N PRO A 28 9.59 0.71 5.92
CA PRO A 28 10.46 -0.38 6.38
C PRO A 28 11.89 0.11 6.68
N VAL A 29 12.41 1.01 5.83
CA VAL A 29 13.75 1.62 6.00
C VAL A 29 13.80 2.51 7.23
N ARG A 30 12.79 3.39 7.41
CA ARG A 30 12.70 4.29 8.56
C ARG A 30 12.58 3.52 9.88
N MET A 31 11.79 2.45 9.91
CA MET A 31 11.63 1.59 11.07
C MET A 31 12.97 0.93 11.46
N ALA A 32 13.69 0.39 10.48
CA ALA A 32 14.99 -0.25 10.73
C ALA A 32 16.10 0.73 11.16
N ALA A 33 15.97 2.02 10.82
CA ALA A 33 16.94 3.05 11.16
C ALA A 33 16.79 3.59 12.60
N THR A 34 15.75 3.21 13.33
CA THR A 34 15.49 3.67 14.70
C THR A 34 15.49 2.53 15.71
N SER A 35 15.94 2.79 16.93
CA SER A 35 15.78 1.90 18.08
C SER A 35 14.67 2.36 19.03
N ASP A 36 14.00 3.48 18.73
CA ASP A 36 12.89 4.01 19.52
C ASP A 36 11.60 3.25 19.19
N LEU A 37 11.03 2.58 20.19
CA LEU A 37 9.83 1.74 20.04
C LEU A 37 8.60 2.56 19.61
N VAL A 38 8.45 3.80 20.08
CA VAL A 38 7.29 4.64 19.69
C VAL A 38 7.38 5.00 18.21
N ILE A 39 8.58 5.29 17.73
CA ILE A 39 8.81 5.56 16.31
C ILE A 39 8.59 4.29 15.48
N GLN A 40 9.01 3.13 15.98
CA GLN A 40 8.77 1.85 15.30
C GLN A 40 7.28 1.53 15.20
N GLU A 41 6.52 1.68 16.29
CA GLU A 41 5.05 1.50 16.29
C GLU A 41 4.37 2.43 15.29
N ALA A 42 4.71 3.73 15.30
CA ALA A 42 4.17 4.69 14.34
C ALA A 42 4.53 4.33 12.88
N CYS A 43 5.73 3.78 12.64
CA CYS A 43 6.11 3.27 11.32
C CYS A 43 5.23 2.07 10.94
N ILE A 44 5.00 1.11 11.85
CA ILE A 44 4.18 -0.07 11.57
C ILE A 44 2.75 0.34 11.23
N GLU A 45 2.13 1.21 12.03
CA GLU A 45 0.77 1.70 11.77
C GLU A 45 0.67 2.45 10.43
N SER A 46 1.65 3.33 10.15
CA SER A 46 1.70 4.08 8.90
C SER A 46 1.86 3.15 7.69
N PHE A 47 2.72 2.14 7.80
CA PHE A 47 2.94 1.14 6.76
C PHE A 47 1.69 0.32 6.49
N LEU A 48 1.08 -0.25 7.53
CA LEU A 48 -0.12 -1.08 7.40
C LEU A 48 -1.29 -0.29 6.80
N THR A 49 -1.48 0.95 7.24
CA THR A 49 -2.48 1.86 6.67
C THR A 49 -2.22 2.11 5.19
N SER A 50 -0.99 2.46 4.82
CA SER A 50 -0.64 2.80 3.43
C SER A 50 -0.67 1.59 2.51
N ALA A 51 -0.20 0.43 2.96
CA ALA A 51 -0.29 -0.83 2.24
C ALA A 51 -1.75 -1.20 2.01
N ARG A 52 -2.59 -1.15 3.05
CA ARG A 52 -4.02 -1.43 2.92
C ARG A 52 -4.70 -0.52 1.88
N LEU A 53 -4.42 0.77 1.92
CA LEU A 53 -4.98 1.74 0.94
C LEU A 53 -4.54 1.42 -0.50
N LEU A 54 -3.27 1.08 -0.72
CA LEU A 54 -2.81 0.65 -2.04
C LEU A 54 -3.50 -0.65 -2.49
N ILE A 55 -3.71 -1.60 -1.59
CA ILE A 55 -4.39 -2.86 -1.91
C ILE A 55 -5.88 -2.61 -2.24
N GLU A 56 -6.56 -1.72 -1.52
CA GLU A 56 -7.93 -1.31 -1.83
C GLU A 56 -8.02 -0.67 -3.23
N PHE A 57 -7.06 0.21 -3.54
CA PHE A 57 -6.97 0.91 -4.83
C PHE A 57 -6.64 -0.01 -6.01
N LEU A 58 -5.64 -0.90 -5.85
CA LEU A 58 -5.11 -1.74 -6.93
C LEU A 58 -5.89 -3.06 -7.07
N VAL A 59 -6.30 -3.70 -5.98
CA VAL A 59 -6.74 -5.11 -5.98
C VAL A 59 -8.23 -5.26 -5.64
N LYS A 60 -8.66 -4.74 -4.48
CA LYS A 60 -9.95 -5.14 -3.88
C LYS A 60 -11.19 -4.37 -4.38
N HIS A 61 -11.05 -3.14 -4.89
CA HIS A 61 -12.17 -2.32 -5.44
C HIS A 61 -13.46 -2.40 -4.60
N GLY A 62 -13.32 -2.27 -3.26
CA GLY A 62 -14.33 -2.75 -2.31
C GLY A 62 -15.54 -1.84 -2.07
N ASP A 63 -15.35 -0.52 -1.96
CA ASP A 63 -16.43 0.43 -1.69
C ASP A 63 -16.64 1.36 -2.89
N ARG A 64 -17.91 1.61 -3.26
CA ARG A 64 -18.29 2.55 -4.32
C ARG A 64 -17.94 4.00 -3.98
N ARG A 65 -17.67 4.29 -2.71
CA ARG A 65 -17.30 5.63 -2.22
C ARG A 65 -15.81 5.93 -2.36
N ASP A 66 -14.99 4.87 -2.45
CA ASP A 66 -13.54 5.01 -2.56
C ASP A 66 -13.14 5.09 -4.04
N PHE A 67 -12.12 5.89 -4.33
CA PHE A 67 -11.52 5.89 -5.66
C PHE A 67 -10.54 4.71 -5.79
N ASN A 68 -10.39 4.21 -7.01
CA ASN A 68 -9.58 3.03 -7.32
C ASN A 68 -8.99 3.16 -8.74
N SER A 69 -8.19 2.18 -9.17
CA SER A 69 -7.55 2.18 -10.49
C SER A 69 -8.51 2.36 -11.67
N SER A 70 -9.78 1.92 -11.57
CA SER A 70 -10.74 2.11 -12.67
C SER A 70 -11.14 3.56 -12.90
N HIS A 71 -10.99 4.43 -11.89
CA HIS A 71 -11.20 5.87 -12.04
C HIS A 71 -10.14 6.53 -12.93
N PHE A 72 -9.04 5.81 -13.17
CA PHE A 72 -7.95 6.17 -14.07
C PHE A 72 -8.03 5.41 -15.41
N GLY A 73 -9.11 4.65 -15.63
CA GLY A 73 -9.24 3.79 -16.82
C GLY A 73 -8.41 2.50 -16.77
N VAL A 74 -7.77 2.19 -15.64
CA VAL A 74 -6.93 0.99 -15.47
C VAL A 74 -7.73 -0.11 -14.76
N PRO A 75 -7.74 -1.36 -15.26
CA PRO A 75 -8.41 -2.46 -14.57
C PRO A 75 -7.73 -2.77 -13.23
N ARG A 76 -8.45 -3.47 -12.34
CA ARG A 76 -7.83 -3.99 -11.11
C ARG A 76 -6.66 -4.91 -11.44
N ALA A 77 -5.65 -4.88 -10.59
CA ALA A 77 -4.52 -5.79 -10.65
C ALA A 77 -4.98 -7.24 -10.40
N THR A 78 -4.29 -8.18 -11.06
CA THR A 78 -4.49 -9.62 -10.92
C THR A 78 -3.13 -10.32 -10.93
N GLY A 79 -3.09 -11.61 -10.57
CA GLY A 79 -1.85 -12.40 -10.53
C GLY A 79 -1.34 -12.67 -9.12
N PRO A 80 -0.18 -13.33 -9.00
CA PRO A 80 0.33 -13.83 -7.72
C PRO A 80 0.53 -12.74 -6.65
N GLU A 81 1.03 -11.57 -7.04
CA GLU A 81 1.22 -10.40 -6.16
C GLU A 81 -0.13 -9.94 -5.61
N ALA A 82 -1.15 -9.84 -6.48
CA ALA A 82 -2.49 -9.40 -6.09
C ALA A 82 -3.16 -10.41 -5.13
N GLU A 83 -2.96 -11.71 -5.33
CA GLU A 83 -3.46 -12.75 -4.42
C GLU A 83 -2.79 -12.67 -3.04
N ARG A 84 -1.46 -12.54 -2.99
CA ARG A 84 -0.71 -12.36 -1.73
C ARG A 84 -1.17 -11.12 -0.99
N LEU A 85 -1.28 -10.00 -1.70
CA LEU A 85 -1.77 -8.74 -1.14
C LEU A 85 -3.23 -8.83 -0.68
N GLY A 86 -4.06 -9.65 -1.32
CA GLY A 86 -5.42 -9.92 -0.89
C GLY A 86 -5.48 -10.44 0.56
N ALA A 87 -4.57 -11.35 0.93
CA ALA A 87 -4.43 -11.87 2.29
C ALA A 87 -3.80 -10.83 3.24
N VAL A 88 -2.80 -10.08 2.77
CA VAL A 88 -2.18 -8.98 3.54
C VAL A 88 -3.20 -7.92 3.93
N TRP A 89 -4.19 -7.64 3.07
CA TRP A 89 -5.26 -6.69 3.39
C TRP A 89 -6.07 -7.12 4.61
N ASP A 90 -6.35 -8.42 4.76
CA ASP A 90 -7.10 -8.91 5.92
C ASP A 90 -6.27 -8.74 7.19
N THR A 91 -4.98 -9.12 7.16
CA THR A 91 -4.03 -8.88 8.26
C THR A 91 -3.92 -7.39 8.60
N ALA A 92 -3.63 -6.53 7.62
CA ALA A 92 -3.51 -5.09 7.85
C ALA A 92 -4.81 -4.48 8.39
N SER A 93 -5.97 -4.99 8.00
CA SER A 93 -7.27 -4.52 8.50
C SER A 93 -7.53 -4.87 9.97
N GLN A 94 -6.90 -5.90 10.52
CA GLN A 94 -6.96 -6.25 11.94
C GLN A 94 -6.05 -5.34 12.79
N HIS A 95 -4.94 -4.88 12.22
CA HIS A 95 -3.91 -4.11 12.93
C HIS A 95 -4.08 -2.59 12.80
N VAL A 96 -4.77 -2.09 11.77
CA VAL A 96 -5.18 -0.68 11.70
C VAL A 96 -6.45 -0.51 12.53
N VAL A 97 -6.33 0.08 13.71
CA VAL A 97 -7.42 0.23 14.71
C VAL A 97 -8.61 0.97 14.11
N HIS A 98 -9.56 0.20 13.59
CA HIS A 98 -10.92 0.64 13.28
C HIS A 98 -11.86 -0.22 14.13
N PHE A 99 -12.66 0.42 14.99
CA PHE A 99 -13.68 -0.23 15.82
C PHE A 99 -14.89 -0.71 14.99
N SER A 100 -14.65 -1.52 13.96
CA SER A 100 -15.70 -2.20 13.20
C SER A 100 -15.96 -3.57 13.83
N LEU A 101 -17.23 -3.88 14.10
CA LEU A 101 -17.65 -5.18 14.63
C LEU A 101 -17.18 -6.37 13.75
N HIS A 102 -16.99 -6.16 12.45
CA HIS A 102 -16.51 -7.21 11.53
C HIS A 102 -15.01 -7.52 11.68
N ARG A 103 -14.26 -6.69 12.42
CA ARG A 103 -12.80 -6.77 12.55
C ARG A 103 -12.36 -7.12 13.96
N VAL A 104 -13.31 -7.23 14.88
CA VAL A 104 -13.06 -7.77 16.21
C VAL A 104 -13.04 -9.29 16.06
N PRO A 105 -11.89 -9.96 16.29
CA PRO A 105 -11.84 -11.41 16.23
C PRO A 105 -12.77 -12.02 17.28
N ALA A 106 -13.28 -13.22 17.02
CA ALA A 106 -14.13 -13.90 18.00
C ALA A 106 -13.33 -14.29 19.25
N ASN A 107 -12.02 -14.55 19.07
CA ASN A 107 -11.06 -14.89 20.12
C ASN A 107 -9.73 -14.16 19.91
N LEU A 108 -9.03 -13.77 21.00
CA LEU A 108 -7.74 -13.08 20.90
C LEU A 108 -6.65 -13.90 20.19
N ASP A 109 -6.75 -15.23 20.22
CA ASP A 109 -5.82 -16.14 19.53
C ASP A 109 -5.91 -16.05 17.99
N GLU A 110 -6.95 -15.41 17.45
CA GLU A 110 -7.11 -15.16 16.02
C GLU A 110 -6.33 -13.91 15.54
N LEU A 111 -5.74 -13.14 16.47
CA LEU A 111 -4.85 -12.04 16.12
C LEU A 111 -3.55 -12.61 15.57
N GLN A 112 -3.32 -12.40 14.27
CA GLN A 112 -2.09 -12.84 13.63
C GLN A 112 -0.90 -12.03 14.14
N VAL A 113 0.00 -12.70 14.86
CA VAL A 113 1.33 -12.17 15.17
C VAL A 113 2.18 -12.23 13.91
N ILE A 114 2.61 -11.07 13.43
CA ILE A 114 3.56 -10.99 12.33
C ILE A 114 4.94 -11.32 12.92
N GLY A 115 5.51 -12.46 12.54
CA GLY A 115 6.78 -12.95 13.07
C GLY A 115 7.97 -12.06 12.66
N ASP A 116 8.64 -12.40 11.56
CA ASP A 116 9.70 -11.55 11.02
C ASP A 116 9.11 -10.32 10.34
N LEU A 117 8.80 -9.32 11.16
CA LEU A 117 8.14 -8.10 10.73
C LEU A 117 8.94 -7.35 9.66
N GLY A 118 10.26 -7.31 9.76
CA GLY A 118 11.13 -6.67 8.78
C GLY A 118 11.03 -7.31 7.40
N ARG A 119 11.21 -8.65 7.32
CA ARG A 119 11.07 -9.39 6.06
C ARG A 119 9.65 -9.36 5.52
N TRP A 120 8.65 -9.44 6.40
CA TRP A 120 7.25 -9.36 6.01
C TRP A 120 6.91 -8.00 5.40
N MET A 121 7.25 -6.89 6.07
CA MET A 121 7.04 -5.54 5.55
C MET A 121 7.78 -5.33 4.22
N ASN A 122 9.01 -5.84 4.09
CA ASN A 122 9.77 -5.76 2.85
C ASN A 122 9.07 -6.51 1.70
N SER A 123 8.56 -7.72 1.95
CA SER A 123 7.82 -8.50 0.94
C SER A 123 6.52 -7.82 0.53
N VAL A 124 5.74 -7.31 1.49
CA VAL A 124 4.50 -6.57 1.23
C VAL A 124 4.79 -5.31 0.45
N ALA A 125 5.86 -4.59 0.82
CA ALA A 125 6.29 -3.41 0.10
C ALA A 125 6.55 -3.78 -1.36
N HIS A 126 7.43 -4.75 -1.64
CA HIS A 126 7.72 -5.23 -3.01
C HIS A 126 6.46 -5.56 -3.81
N ASP A 127 5.53 -6.33 -3.26
CA ASP A 127 4.29 -6.69 -3.98
C ASP A 127 3.42 -5.46 -4.30
N CYS A 128 3.16 -4.58 -3.33
CA CYS A 128 2.38 -3.34 -3.54
C CYS A 128 3.00 -2.48 -4.65
N LEU A 129 4.32 -2.45 -4.62
CA LEU A 129 5.16 -1.65 -5.45
C LEU A 129 5.19 -2.21 -6.89
N THR A 130 5.38 -3.51 -7.09
CA THR A 130 5.25 -4.15 -8.41
C THR A 130 3.87 -3.88 -9.04
N LEU A 131 2.78 -3.98 -8.28
CA LEU A 131 1.45 -3.68 -8.82
C LEU A 131 1.24 -2.19 -9.15
N ALA A 132 1.89 -1.28 -8.42
CA ALA A 132 1.89 0.14 -8.74
C ALA A 132 2.69 0.46 -10.02
N GLU A 133 3.75 -0.30 -10.33
CA GLU A 133 4.47 -0.21 -11.62
C GLU A 133 3.58 -0.64 -12.77
N GLN A 134 2.94 -1.80 -12.64
CA GLN A 134 1.98 -2.29 -13.62
C GLN A 134 0.85 -1.28 -13.86
N PHE A 135 0.33 -0.66 -12.79
CA PHE A 135 -0.67 0.41 -12.92
C PHE A 135 -0.18 1.58 -13.78
N LEU A 136 1.05 2.07 -13.56
CA LEU A 136 1.63 3.16 -14.34
C LEU A 136 1.90 2.77 -15.80
N GLU A 137 2.31 1.53 -16.05
CA GLU A 137 2.51 1.01 -17.41
C GLU A 137 1.19 1.05 -18.21
N HIS A 138 0.06 0.77 -17.56
CA HIS A 138 -1.26 0.85 -18.19
C HIS A 138 -1.78 2.28 -18.38
N LEU A 139 -1.34 3.23 -17.53
CA LEU A 139 -1.80 4.62 -17.55
C LEU A 139 -1.13 5.47 -18.66
N ASP A 140 -0.09 4.95 -19.31
CA ASP A 140 0.97 5.73 -19.97
C ASP A 140 1.66 6.67 -18.96
N ALA A 141 2.87 6.28 -18.54
CA ALA A 141 3.64 6.99 -17.50
C ALA A 141 3.88 8.48 -17.83
N ALA A 142 3.83 8.88 -19.10
CA ALA A 142 3.90 10.28 -19.51
C ALA A 142 2.77 11.14 -18.93
N THR A 143 1.65 10.52 -18.57
CA THR A 143 0.47 11.17 -17.99
C THR A 143 0.69 11.60 -16.54
N MET A 144 1.57 10.93 -15.78
CA MET A 144 1.77 11.17 -14.34
C MET A 144 3.24 11.06 -13.89
N PRO A 145 4.13 11.96 -14.36
CA PRO A 145 5.56 11.89 -14.08
C PRO A 145 5.90 11.94 -12.58
N GLN A 146 5.11 12.66 -11.78
CA GLN A 146 5.27 12.75 -10.33
C GLN A 146 5.06 11.40 -9.62
N LEU A 147 4.14 10.57 -10.13
CA LEU A 147 3.84 9.27 -9.55
C LEU A 147 4.95 8.28 -9.91
N ALA A 148 5.43 8.32 -11.16
CA ALA A 148 6.59 7.55 -11.61
C ALA A 148 7.86 7.87 -10.81
N TYR A 149 8.11 9.16 -10.53
CA TYR A 149 9.26 9.57 -9.73
C TYR A 149 9.21 9.00 -8.29
N SER A 150 8.06 9.12 -7.62
CA SER A 150 7.91 8.56 -6.27
C SER A 150 8.06 7.05 -6.26
N LEU A 151 7.55 6.36 -7.28
CA LEU A 151 7.70 4.93 -7.43
C LEU A 151 9.18 4.51 -7.56
N LEU A 152 9.92 5.19 -8.42
CA LEU A 152 11.35 4.97 -8.61
C LEU A 152 12.14 5.22 -7.33
N ARG A 153 11.84 6.31 -6.61
CA ARG A 153 12.47 6.61 -5.32
C ARG A 153 12.18 5.50 -4.31
N ALA A 154 10.91 5.12 -4.16
CA ALA A 154 10.47 4.08 -3.25
C ALA A 154 11.16 2.74 -3.54
N ARG A 155 11.36 2.36 -4.82
CA ARG A 155 12.20 1.18 -5.16
C ARG A 155 13.63 1.33 -4.74
N SER A 156 14.25 2.43 -5.12
CA SER A 156 15.67 2.65 -4.84
C SER A 156 15.95 2.56 -3.33
N GLU A 157 15.03 3.07 -2.51
CA GLU A 157 15.10 2.94 -1.04
C GLU A 157 14.90 1.49 -0.59
N LEU A 158 13.84 0.82 -1.06
CA LEU A 158 13.52 -0.55 -0.66
C LEU A 158 14.60 -1.57 -1.10
N ASP A 159 15.16 -1.42 -2.29
CA ASP A 159 16.21 -2.29 -2.83
C ASP A 159 17.53 -2.16 -2.05
N ARG A 160 17.85 -0.93 -1.62
CA ARG A 160 19.01 -0.70 -0.74
C ARG A 160 18.82 -1.39 0.60
N PHE A 161 17.61 -1.28 1.16
CA PHE A 161 17.27 -1.90 2.42
C PHE A 161 17.20 -3.44 2.33
N SER A 162 16.63 -3.99 1.26
CA SER A 162 16.52 -5.43 1.02
C SER A 162 17.87 -6.15 1.05
N LYS A 163 18.96 -5.45 0.70
CA LYS A 163 20.33 -5.99 0.76
C LYS A 163 20.91 -6.09 2.17
N LEU A 164 20.23 -5.51 3.16
CA LEU A 164 20.65 -5.47 4.56
C LEU A 164 19.88 -6.47 5.44
N LEU A 165 18.83 -7.10 4.90
CA LEU A 165 18.02 -8.14 5.54
C LEU A 165 18.58 -9.54 5.27
#